data_AF-A0A535SCK8-F1
#
_entry.id   AF-A0A535SCK8-F1
#
_cell.length_a   1.000
_cell.length_b   1.000
_cell.length_c   1.000
_cell.angle_alpha   90.00
_cell.angle_beta   90.00
_cell.angle_gamma   90.00
#
_symmetry.space_group_name_H-M   'P 1'
#
loop_
_entity.id
_entity.type
_entity.pdbx_description
1 polymer ?
#
loop_
_entity_poly.entity_id
_entity_poly.type
_entity_poly.pdbx_seq_one_letter_code
_entity_poly.pdbx_strand_id
1 'polypeptide(L)' 'MTKKNKAVTCAAIDMGSNSTEILVAHCAPDHLDVVKDESTMTRLGDSVKGTGEIAPDKRDEA' A
#
# COMPACT_ATOMS: atom_id res chain seq x y z
N MET A 1 -30.53 -5.92 -21.87
CA MET A 1 -29.42 -4.96 -21.75
C MET A 1 -28.78 -5.15 -20.39
N THR A 2 -27.66 -5.85 -20.30
CA THR A 2 -26.89 -5.99 -19.06
C THR A 2 -26.16 -4.67 -18.80
N LYS A 3 -26.36 -4.07 -17.61
CA LYS A 3 -25.58 -2.91 -17.18
C LYS A 3 -24.10 -3.30 -17.27
N LYS A 4 -23.31 -2.59 -18.08
CA LYS A 4 -21.84 -2.67 -17.99
C LYS A 4 -21.49 -2.23 -16.57
N ASN A 5 -21.02 -3.15 -15.74
CA ASN A 5 -20.45 -2.78 -14.45
C ASN A 5 -19.25 -1.89 -14.75
N LYS A 6 -19.36 -0.62 -14.37
CA LYS A 6 -18.26 0.33 -14.51
C LYS A 6 -17.15 -0.12 -13.57
N ALA A 7 -15.94 -0.34 -14.10
CA ALA A 7 -14.79 -0.64 -13.27
C ALA A 7 -14.57 0.49 -12.26
N VAL A 8 -14.29 0.13 -11.01
CA VAL A 8 -14.07 1.08 -9.91
C VAL A 8 -12.57 1.19 -9.68
N THR A 9 -12.05 2.40 -9.54
CA THR A 9 -10.65 2.57 -9.14
C THR A 9 -10.54 2.32 -7.64
N CYS A 10 -9.72 1.36 -7.25
CA CYS A 10 -9.41 1.03 -5.86
C CYS A 10 -7.92 1.18 -5.61
N ALA A 11 -7.56 1.42 -4.35
CA ALA A 11 -6.18 1.41 -3.89
C ALA A 11 -6.05 0.51 -2.66
N ALA A 12 -4.92 -0.18 -2.54
CA ALA A 12 -4.48 -0.90 -1.35
C ALA A 12 -3.13 -0.33 -0.91
N ILE A 13 -3.00 -0.06 0.39
CA ILE A 13 -1.76 0.40 1.01
C ILE A 13 -1.41 -0.64 2.08
N ASP A 14 -0.25 -1.27 1.94
CA ASP A 14 0.31 -2.18 2.93
C ASP A 14 1.53 -1.53 3.59
N MET A 15 1.59 -1.59 4.92
CA MET A 15 2.67 -1.02 5.71
C MET A 15 3.37 -2.13 6.49
N GLY A 16 4.37 -2.72 5.86
CA GLY A 16 5.22 -3.73 6.47
C GLY A 16 6.34 -3.12 7.32
N SER A 17 7.04 -3.98 8.07
CA SER A 17 8.19 -3.55 8.87
C SER A 17 9.36 -3.02 8.05
N ASN A 18 9.46 -3.41 6.77
CA ASN A 18 10.59 -3.06 5.90
C ASN A 18 10.18 -2.11 4.77
N SER A 19 9.03 -2.35 4.15
CA SER A 19 8.54 -1.54 3.03
C SER A 19 7.07 -1.16 3.21
N THR A 20 6.71 -0.08 2.55
CA THR A 20 5.33 0.35 2.32
C THR A 20 5.03 0.15 0.84
N GLU A 21 3.95 -0.56 0.55
CA GLU A 21 3.51 -0.92 -0.80
C GLU A 21 2.19 -0.20 -1.12
N ILE A 22 2.10 0.36 -2.33
CA ILE A 22 0.90 1.02 -2.85
C ILE A 22 0.51 0.38 -4.18
N LEU A 23 -0.69 -0.19 -4.23
CA LEU A 23 -1.28 -0.73 -5.45
C LEU A 23 -2.56 0.03 -5.78
N VAL A 24 -2.68 0.56 -6.99
CA VAL A 24 -3.90 1.16 -7.53
C VAL A 24 -4.33 0.37 -8.75
N ALA A 25 -5.61 -0.02 -8.81
CA ALA A 25 -6.14 -0.79 -9.92
C ALA A 25 -7.55 -0.34 -10.30
N HIS A 26 -7.91 -0.53 -11.57
CA HIS A 26 -9.30 -0.59 -11.99
C HIS A 26 -9.84 -2.00 -11.71
N CYS A 27 -10.82 -2.08 -10.82
CA CYS A 27 -11.42 -3.32 -10.37
C CYS A 27 -12.72 -3.61 -11.14
N ALA A 28 -12.73 -4.72 -11.86
CA ALA A 28 -13.91 -5.40 -12.38
C ALA A 28 -14.16 -6.69 -11.57
N PRO A 29 -15.35 -7.30 -11.63
CA PRO A 29 -15.67 -8.50 -10.83
C PRO A 29 -14.72 -9.69 -11.03
N ASP A 30 -14.12 -9.81 -12.20
CA ASP A 30 -13.28 -10.93 -12.65
C ASP A 30 -11.87 -10.52 -13.06
N HIS A 31 -11.54 -9.23 -12.96
CA HIS A 31 -10.27 -8.70 -13.45
C HIS A 31 -9.82 -7.47 -12.65
N LEU A 32 -8.50 -7.38 -12.45
CA LEU A 32 -7.81 -6.21 -11.93
C LEU A 32 -6.84 -5.70 -12.98
N ASP A 33 -7.01 -4.46 -13.40
CA ASP A 33 -6.07 -3.75 -14.27
C ASP A 33 -5.24 -2.80 -13.41
N VAL A 34 -3.96 -3.11 -13.20
CA VAL A 34 -3.06 -2.35 -12.34
C VAL A 34 -2.66 -1.05 -13.02
N VAL A 35 -3.01 0.07 -12.40
CA VAL A 35 -2.69 1.43 -12.85
C VAL A 35 -1.36 1.90 -12.28
N LYS A 36 -1.08 1.52 -11.03
CA LYS A 36 0.13 1.90 -10.30
C LYS A 36 0.49 0.81 -9.30
N ASP A 37 1.77 0.51 -9.26
CA ASP A 37 2.40 -0.36 -8.27
C ASP A 37 3.70 0.33 -7.83
N GLU A 38 3.86 0.56 -6.53
CA GLU A 38 4.98 1.27 -5.96
C GLU A 38 5.39 0.68 -4.60
N SER A 39 6.69 0.47 -4.45
CA SER A 39 7.33 0.01 -3.21
C SER A 39 8.27 1.08 -2.70
N THR A 40 8.13 1.46 -1.43
CA THR A 40 9.04 2.36 -0.73
C THR A 40 9.67 1.67 0.46
N MET A 41 11.00 1.72 0.56
CA MET A 41 11.76 1.18 1.68
C MET A 41 11.68 2.12 2.89
N THR A 42 10.81 1.82 3.85
CA THR A 42 10.54 2.68 5.02
C THR A 42 11.28 2.20 6.27
N ARG A 43 11.47 0.89 6.45
CA ARG A 43 12.16 0.24 7.58
C ARG A 43 11.62 0.63 8.96
N LEU A 44 10.30 0.71 9.08
CA LEU A 44 9.62 1.03 10.34
C LEU A 44 10.00 0.09 11.50
N GLY A 45 10.40 -1.15 11.20
CA GLY A 45 10.74 -2.17 12.19
C GLY A 45 12.17 -2.11 12.75
N ASP A 46 13.08 -1.30 12.19
CA ASP A 46 14.49 -1.31 12.55
C ASP A 46 14.72 -1.01 14.04
N SER A 47 14.03 -0.02 14.59
CA SER A 47 14.11 0.32 16.02
C SER A 47 13.26 -0.58 16.91
N VAL A 48 12.19 -1.19 16.38
CA VAL A 48 11.19 -1.91 17.18
C VAL A 48 11.81 -3.12 17.88
N LYS A 49 12.72 -3.84 17.22
CA LYS A 49 13.38 -5.01 17.80
C LYS A 49 14.17 -4.68 19.08
N GLY A 50 14.75 -3.49 19.16
CA GLY A 50 15.57 -3.06 20.30
C GLY A 50 14.83 -2.21 21.31
N THR A 51 13.86 -1.41 20.86
CA THR A 51 13.21 -0.37 21.68
C THR A 51 11.74 -0.65 21.98
N GLY A 52 11.10 -1.55 21.22
CA GLY A 52 9.65 -1.73 21.24
C GLY A 52 8.87 -0.62 20.53
N GLU A 53 9.55 0.39 19.97
CA GLU A 53 8.93 1.58 19.38
C GLU A 53 9.44 1.84 17.95
N ILE A 54 8.63 2.51 17.13
CA ILE A 54 9.04 3.03 15.83
C ILE A 54 9.85 4.31 16.04
N ALA A 55 10.98 4.42 15.35
CA ALA A 55 11.88 5.55 15.48
C ALA A 55 11.18 6.88 15.09
N PRO A 56 11.42 7.99 15.82
CA PRO A 56 10.75 9.26 15.56
C PRO A 56 10.94 9.78 14.13
N ASP A 57 12.15 9.64 13.57
CA ASP A 57 12.47 10.04 12.20
C ASP A 57 11.67 9.27 11.14
N LYS A 58 11.21 8.05 11.47
CA LYS A 58 10.35 7.22 10.60
C LYS A 58 8.86 7.47 10.80
N ARG A 59 8.44 7.82 12.01
CA ARG A 59 7.04 8.15 12.32
C ARG A 59 6.66 9.53 11.79
N ASP A 60 7.60 10.47 11.86
CA ASP A 60 7.37 11.89 11.60
C ASP A 60 7.88 12.32 10.20
N GLU A 61 8.24 11.36 9.35
CA GLU A 61 8.62 11.57 7.93
C GLU A 61 7.41 12.13 7.15
N ALA A 62 7.62 13.20 6.38
CA ALA A 62 6.56 14.00 5.72
C ALA A 62 6.42 13.70 4.22
#